data_AF-A0A7C3JT09-F1
#
_entry.id   AF-A0A7C3JT09-F1
#
_cell.length_a   1.000
_cell.length_b   1.000
_cell.length_c   1.000
_cell.angle_alpha   90.00
_cell.angle_beta   90.00
_cell.angle_gamma   90.00
#
_symmetry.space_group_name_H-M   'P 1'
#
loop_
_entity.id
_entity.type
_entity.pdbx_description
1 polymer ?
#
loop_
_entity_poly.entity_id
_entity_poly.type
_entity_poly.pdbx_seq_one_letter_code
_entity_poly.pdbx_strand_id
1 'polypeptide(L)'
;MSVALVTLLALLAAVGGMLAGLLGFGGGVLMFPLLYYVPPLFGFARLDAQTVAAMVVSQVFFSSIVAGAAHLRSGRVQGRLAVTAGALSALGSFAGGVASKWTSERFLLFLFALITAGVLIMMLLPGAARRRRG
;
A
#
# COMPACT_ATOMS: atom_id res chain seq x y z
N MET A 1 -23.20 8.63 -3.32
CA MET A 1 -21.89 9.31 -3.12
C MET A 1 -21.93 10.63 -3.86
N SER A 2 -21.55 11.74 -3.24
CA SER A 2 -21.55 13.06 -3.91
C SER A 2 -20.42 13.14 -4.93
N VAL A 3 -20.64 13.83 -6.06
CA VAL A 3 -19.63 14.00 -7.12
C VAL A 3 -18.34 14.62 -6.55
N ALA A 4 -18.47 15.57 -5.62
CA ALA A 4 -17.34 16.19 -4.92
C ALA A 4 -16.46 15.18 -4.16
N LEU A 5 -17.05 14.19 -3.50
CA LEU A 5 -16.31 13.15 -2.78
C LEU A 5 -15.55 12.25 -3.76
N VAL A 6 -16.17 11.88 -4.88
CA VAL A 6 -15.51 11.07 -5.93
C VAL A 6 -14.31 11.82 -6.51
N THR A 7 -14.46 13.11 -6.83
CA THR A 7 -13.36 13.94 -7.35
C THR A 7 -12.22 14.07 -6.35
N LEU A 8 -12.53 14.28 -5.05
CA LEU A 8 -11.52 14.35 -3.99
C LEU A 8 -10.74 13.04 -3.85
N LEU A 9 -11.44 11.90 -3.80
CA LEU A 9 -10.82 10.58 -3.70
C LEU A 9 -9.95 10.28 -4.93
N ALA A 10 -10.40 10.65 -6.13
CA ALA A 10 -9.64 10.45 -7.36
C ALA A 10 -8.33 11.26 -7.38
N LEU A 11 -8.38 12.52 -6.94
CA LEU A 11 -7.19 13.38 -6.81
C LEU A 11 -6.20 12.82 -5.77
N LEU A 12 -6.71 12.44 -4.60
CA LEU A 12 -5.90 11.83 -3.54
C LEU A 12 -5.23 10.55 -4.05
N ALA A 13 -5.99 9.67 -4.69
CA ALA A 13 -5.48 8.42 -5.25
C ALA A 13 -4.44 8.65 -6.36
N ALA A 14 -4.64 9.65 -7.23
CA ALA A 14 -3.69 9.99 -8.29
C ALA A 14 -2.36 10.50 -7.72
N VAL A 15 -2.40 11.50 -6.82
CA VAL A 15 -1.19 12.07 -6.21
C VAL A 15 -0.49 11.04 -5.32
N GLY A 16 -1.26 10.35 -4.47
CA GLY A 16 -0.73 9.33 -3.58
C GLY A 16 -0.16 8.13 -4.34
N GLY A 17 -0.79 7.71 -5.43
CA GLY A 17 -0.30 6.64 -6.32
C GLY A 17 0.97 7.02 -7.07
N MET A 18 1.13 8.29 -7.46
CA MET A 18 2.36 8.76 -8.09
C MET A 18 3.52 8.82 -7.10
N LEU A 19 3.30 9.36 -5.90
CA LEU A 19 4.29 9.35 -4.82
C LEU A 19 4.68 7.92 -4.46
N ALA A 20 3.69 7.04 -4.32
CA ALA A 20 3.89 5.62 -4.07
C ALA A 20 4.80 4.93 -5.10
N GLY A 21 4.61 5.22 -6.38
CA GLY A 21 5.44 4.70 -7.46
C GLY A 21 6.88 5.20 -7.38
N LEU A 22 7.08 6.46 -6.98
CA LEU A 22 8.41 7.05 -6.79
C LEU A 22 9.15 6.43 -5.59
N LEU A 23 8.40 6.15 -4.53
CA LEU A 23 8.89 5.65 -3.26
C LEU A 23 9.13 4.12 -3.27
N GLY A 24 8.45 3.38 -4.15
CA GLY A 24 8.74 1.96 -4.43
C GLY A 24 8.05 0.93 -3.53
N PHE A 25 7.16 1.35 -2.62
CA PHE A 25 6.41 0.46 -1.71
C PHE A 25 4.93 0.27 -2.10
N GLY A 26 4.54 0.63 -3.33
CA GLY A 26 3.20 0.37 -3.87
C GLY A 26 2.08 1.24 -3.29
N GLY A 27 2.36 2.11 -2.33
CA GLY A 27 1.48 3.22 -1.92
C GLY A 27 0.58 2.99 -0.73
N GLY A 28 0.50 1.76 -0.23
CA GLY A 28 -0.41 1.43 0.87
C GLY A 28 -0.12 2.17 2.16
N VAL A 29 1.16 2.40 2.46
CA VAL A 29 1.63 3.06 3.70
C VAL A 29 1.15 4.51 3.81
N LEU A 30 1.12 5.24 2.68
CA LEU A 30 0.70 6.64 2.63
C LEU A 30 -0.79 6.78 2.32
N MET A 31 -1.35 5.95 1.43
CA MET A 31 -2.71 6.13 0.92
C MET A 31 -3.78 5.83 1.96
N PHE A 32 -3.57 4.84 2.82
CA PHE A 32 -4.54 4.46 3.83
C PHE A 32 -4.84 5.57 4.84
N PRO A 33 -3.86 6.19 5.54
CA PRO A 33 -4.15 7.29 6.46
C PRO A 33 -4.70 8.51 5.71
N LEU A 34 -4.23 8.76 4.48
CA LEU A 34 -4.73 9.85 3.66
C LEU A 34 -6.24 9.67 3.37
N LEU A 35 -6.67 8.51 2.90
CA LEU A 35 -8.07 8.25 2.56
C LEU A 35 -8.97 8.04 3.78
N TYR A 36 -8.43 7.60 4.92
CA TYR A 36 -9.20 7.43 6.16
C TYR A 36 -9.40 8.76 6.91
N TYR A 37 -8.36 9.60 7.01
CA TYR A 37 -8.38 10.82 7.82
C TYR A 37 -8.70 12.11 7.03
N VAL A 38 -8.42 12.18 5.72
CA VAL A 38 -8.66 13.41 4.93
C VAL A 38 -10.15 13.68 4.67
N PRO A 39 -10.99 12.71 4.25
CA PRO A 39 -12.40 12.99 3.99
C PRO A 39 -13.16 13.60 5.19
N PRO A 40 -12.95 13.14 6.45
CA PRO A 40 -13.52 13.78 7.64
C PRO A 40 -13.04 15.22 7.87
N LEU A 41 -11.79 15.55 7.52
CA LEU A 41 -11.25 16.91 7.63
C LEU A 41 -11.93 17.90 6.67
N PHE A 42 -12.48 17.41 5.56
CA PHE A 42 -13.25 18.19 4.60
C PHE A 42 -14.77 18.14 4.84
N GLY A 43 -15.22 17.60 5.97
CA GLY A 43 -16.65 17.55 6.36
C GLY A 43 -17.45 16.43 5.69
N PHE A 44 -16.79 15.45 5.06
CA PHE A 44 -17.45 14.28 4.47
C PHE A 44 -17.59 13.13 5.47
N ALA A 45 -18.53 12.22 5.18
CA ALA A 45 -18.73 11.02 5.99
C ALA A 45 -17.44 10.17 6.05
N ARG A 46 -17.15 9.64 7.25
CA ARG A 46 -16.02 8.71 7.45
C ARG A 46 -16.21 7.49 6.55
N LEU A 47 -15.19 7.19 5.76
CA LEU A 47 -15.10 5.90 5.09
C LEU A 47 -14.69 4.85 6.11
N ASP A 48 -15.39 3.72 6.11
CA ASP A 48 -15.03 2.58 6.92
C ASP A 48 -13.62 2.08 6.54
N ALA A 49 -12.84 1.63 7.53
CA ALA A 49 -11.47 1.19 7.31
C ALA A 49 -11.40 0.04 6.30
N GLN A 50 -12.42 -0.83 6.25
CA GLN A 50 -12.51 -1.90 5.26
C GLN A 50 -12.66 -1.36 3.83
N THR A 51 -13.44 -0.29 3.63
CA THR A 51 -13.62 0.35 2.32
C THR A 51 -12.32 1.00 1.85
N VAL A 52 -11.64 1.72 2.75
CA VAL A 52 -10.35 2.35 2.46
C VAL A 52 -9.29 1.30 2.16
N ALA A 53 -9.22 0.23 2.95
CA ALA A 53 -8.30 -0.88 2.72
C ALA A 53 -8.53 -1.52 1.34
N ALA A 54 -9.80 -1.75 0.95
CA ALA A 54 -10.13 -2.30 -0.35
C ALA A 54 -9.63 -1.41 -1.50
N MET A 55 -9.88 -0.10 -1.43
CA MET A 55 -9.39 0.86 -2.43
C MET A 55 -7.87 0.83 -2.56
N VAL A 56 -7.16 0.87 -1.43
CA VAL A 56 -5.70 0.87 -1.38
C VAL A 56 -5.12 -0.42 -1.94
N VAL A 57 -5.66 -1.58 -1.55
CA VAL A 57 -5.19 -2.89 -2.04
C VAL A 57 -5.41 -3.02 -3.55
N SER A 58 -6.57 -2.59 -4.06
CA SER A 58 -6.82 -2.56 -5.51
C SER A 58 -5.81 -1.69 -6.26
N GLN A 59 -5.49 -0.50 -5.72
CA GLN A 59 -4.49 0.38 -6.31
C GLN A 59 -3.09 -0.25 -6.32
N VAL A 60 -2.65 -0.81 -5.19
CA VAL A 60 -1.34 -1.47 -5.04
C VAL A 60 -1.23 -2.66 -5.99
N PHE A 61 -2.31 -3.42 -6.17
CA PHE A 61 -2.36 -4.56 -7.07
C PHE A 61 -2.05 -4.16 -8.53
N PHE A 62 -2.77 -3.17 -9.07
CA PHE A 62 -2.52 -2.70 -10.44
C PHE A 62 -1.13 -2.06 -10.58
N SER A 63 -0.71 -1.26 -9.59
CA SER A 63 0.63 -0.67 -9.57
C SER A 63 1.72 -1.74 -9.60
N SER A 64 1.55 -2.81 -8.82
CA SER A 64 2.50 -3.93 -8.74
C SER A 64 2.59 -4.72 -10.03
N ILE A 65 1.47 -4.91 -10.75
CA ILE A 65 1.48 -5.55 -12.08
C ILE A 65 2.30 -4.73 -13.06
N VAL A 66 2.06 -3.41 -13.13
CA VAL A 66 2.78 -2.50 -14.04
C VAL A 66 4.27 -2.45 -13.67
N ALA A 67 4.59 -2.28 -12.39
CA ALA A 67 5.96 -2.27 -11.89
C ALA A 67 6.68 -3.61 -12.14
N GLY A 68 5.98 -4.72 -11.89
CA GLY A 68 6.46 -6.07 -12.14
C GLY A 68 6.77 -6.29 -13.62
N ALA A 69 5.83 -5.97 -14.52
CA ALA A 69 6.05 -6.10 -15.97
C ALA A 69 7.27 -5.28 -16.45
N ALA A 70 7.44 -4.06 -15.94
CA ALA A 70 8.62 -3.24 -16.24
C ALA A 70 9.93 -3.90 -15.74
N HIS A 71 9.92 -4.49 -14.54
CA HIS A 71 11.07 -5.19 -13.98
C HIS A 71 11.40 -6.48 -14.70
N LEU A 72 10.40 -7.28 -15.10
CA LEU A 72 10.62 -8.50 -15.89
C LEU A 72 11.29 -8.17 -17.24
N ARG A 73 10.87 -7.08 -17.91
CA ARG A 73 11.49 -6.63 -19.17
C ARG A 73 12.95 -6.21 -19.02
N SER A 74 13.38 -5.82 -17.82
CA SER A 74 14.78 -5.44 -17.55
C SER A 74 15.75 -6.63 -17.43
N GLY A 75 15.26 -7.87 -17.47
CA GLY A 75 16.09 -9.09 -17.45
C GLY A 75 16.78 -9.40 -16.12
N ARG A 76 16.52 -8.63 -15.05
CA ARG A 76 17.18 -8.75 -13.74
C ARG A 76 16.39 -9.54 -12.69
N VAL A 77 15.38 -10.32 -13.10
CA VAL A 77 14.49 -11.04 -12.19
C VAL A 77 14.91 -12.50 -12.08
N GLN A 78 15.25 -12.93 -10.86
CA GLN A 78 15.43 -14.36 -10.57
C GLN A 78 14.07 -15.04 -10.48
N GLY A 79 13.64 -15.71 -11.55
CA GLY A 79 12.31 -16.31 -11.66
C GLY A 79 11.96 -17.25 -10.49
N ARG A 80 12.92 -18.02 -9.98
CA ARG A 80 12.71 -18.91 -8.84
C ARG A 80 12.32 -18.15 -7.57
N LEU A 81 13.02 -17.06 -7.24
CA LEU A 81 12.68 -16.21 -6.10
C LEU A 81 11.36 -15.47 -6.31
N ALA A 82 11.13 -14.97 -7.52
CA ALA A 82 9.90 -14.25 -7.85
C ALA A 82 8.66 -15.14 -7.67
N VAL A 83 8.73 -16.39 -8.12
CA VAL A 83 7.63 -17.36 -7.97
C VAL A 83 7.47 -17.82 -6.53
N THR A 84 8.56 -18.19 -5.83
CA THR A 84 8.44 -18.69 -4.45
C THR A 84 8.00 -17.61 -3.48
N ALA A 85 8.63 -16.43 -3.50
CA ALA A 85 8.27 -15.32 -2.64
C ALA A 85 6.89 -14.76 -3.01
N GLY A 86 6.58 -14.69 -4.31
CA GLY A 86 5.26 -14.28 -4.81
C GLY A 86 4.15 -15.22 -4.35
N ALA A 87 4.33 -16.53 -4.46
CA ALA A 87 3.35 -17.53 -4.04
C ALA A 87 3.14 -17.50 -2.51
N LEU A 88 4.21 -17.45 -1.72
CA LEU A 88 4.12 -17.32 -0.27
C LEU A 88 3.41 -16.02 0.15
N SER A 89 3.75 -14.90 -0.49
CA SER A 89 3.12 -13.60 -0.23
C SER A 89 1.65 -13.61 -0.61
N ALA A 90 1.28 -14.24 -1.73
CA ALA A 90 -0.10 -14.37 -2.18
C ALA A 90 -0.93 -15.21 -1.20
N LEU A 91 -0.40 -16.37 -0.79
CA LEU A 91 -1.07 -17.23 0.21
C LEU A 91 -1.22 -16.52 1.56
N GLY A 92 -0.16 -15.87 2.05
CA GLY A 92 -0.20 -15.10 3.29
C GLY A 92 -1.19 -13.93 3.22
N SER A 93 -1.21 -13.19 2.11
CA SER A 93 -2.14 -12.07 1.92
C SER A 93 -3.59 -12.53 1.80
N PHE A 94 -3.82 -13.67 1.14
CA PHE A 94 -5.16 -14.26 1.04
C PHE A 94 -5.66 -14.72 2.41
N ALA A 95 -4.84 -15.46 3.16
CA ALA A 95 -5.17 -15.89 4.52
C ALA A 95 -5.42 -14.69 5.45
N GLY A 96 -4.56 -13.67 5.39
CA GLY A 96 -4.72 -12.43 6.14
C GLY A 96 -5.99 -11.65 5.77
N GLY A 97 -6.32 -11.56 4.47
CA GLY A 97 -7.55 -10.92 4.00
C GLY A 97 -8.83 -11.64 4.42
N VAL A 98 -8.80 -12.97 4.49
CA VAL A 98 -9.92 -13.76 5.04
C VAL A 98 -10.03 -13.56 6.55
N ALA A 99 -8.91 -13.66 7.28
CA ALA A 99 -8.88 -13.44 8.74
C ALA A 99 -9.31 -12.03 9.14
N SER A 100 -9.03 -11.03 8.29
CA SER A 100 -9.40 -9.64 8.49
C SER A 100 -10.91 -9.42 8.64
N LYS A 101 -11.76 -10.31 8.10
CA LYS A 101 -13.23 -10.19 8.20
C LYS A 101 -13.75 -10.45 9.62
N TRP A 102 -13.03 -11.24 10.41
CA TRP A 102 -13.41 -11.56 11.79
C TRP A 102 -12.68 -10.71 12.82
N THR A 103 -11.92 -9.73 12.37
CA THR A 103 -11.07 -8.91 13.22
C THR A 103 -11.67 -7.52 13.37
N SER A 104 -11.62 -6.96 14.58
CA SER A 104 -12.19 -5.63 14.86
C SER A 104 -11.46 -4.52 14.08
N GLU A 105 -12.20 -3.48 13.66
CA GLU A 105 -11.65 -2.31 12.94
C GLU A 105 -10.49 -1.66 13.71
N ARG A 106 -10.64 -1.50 15.04
CA ARG A 106 -9.60 -0.95 15.91
C ARG A 106 -8.31 -1.75 15.88
N PHE A 107 -8.40 -3.07 15.83
CA PHE A 107 -7.22 -3.93 15.78
C PHE A 107 -6.53 -3.85 14.41
N LEU A 108 -7.29 -3.82 13.31
CA LEU A 108 -6.73 -3.57 11.98
C LEU A 108 -5.97 -2.24 11.93
N LEU A 109 -6.59 -1.17 12.44
CA LEU A 109 -5.99 0.17 12.47
C LEU A 109 -4.72 0.19 13.33
N PHE A 110 -4.73 -0.49 14.48
CA PHE A 110 -3.55 -0.63 15.34
C PHE A 110 -2.42 -1.36 14.63
N LEU A 111 -2.71 -2.50 13.99
CA LEU A 111 -1.72 -3.28 13.25
C LEU A 111 -1.14 -2.49 12.07
N PHE A 112 -2.02 -1.80 11.33
CA PHE A 112 -1.61 -0.91 10.24
C PHE A 112 -0.70 0.22 10.73
N ALA A 113 -1.07 0.88 11.83
CA ALA A 113 -0.28 1.95 12.44
C ALA A 113 1.10 1.46 12.90
N LEU A 114 1.16 0.28 13.53
CA LEU A 114 2.41 -0.33 13.99
C LEU A 114 3.37 -0.63 12.84
N ILE A 115 2.88 -1.27 11.77
CA ILE A 115 3.70 -1.59 10.59
C ILE A 115 4.14 -0.30 9.89
N THR A 116 3.22 0.65 9.69
CA THR A 116 3.50 1.93 9.04
C THR A 116 4.54 2.73 9.82
N ALA A 117 4.45 2.78 11.14
CA ALA A 117 5.45 3.42 11.98
C ALA A 117 6.82 2.76 11.82
N GLY A 118 6.90 1.43 11.79
CA GLY A 118 8.15 0.71 11.53
C GLY A 118 8.76 1.05 10.18
N VAL A 119 7.94 1.10 9.13
CA VAL A 119 8.38 1.49 7.77
C VAL A 119 8.89 2.92 7.74
N LEU A 120 8.17 3.86 8.37
CA LEU A 120 8.58 5.26 8.45
C LEU A 120 9.90 5.42 9.21
N ILE A 121 10.07 4.72 10.33
CA ILE A 121 11.34 4.72 11.09
C ILE A 121 12.48 4.18 10.21
N MET A 122 12.25 3.07 9.48
CA MET A 122 13.27 2.49 8.60
C MET A 122 13.65 3.44 7.45
N MET A 123 12.74 4.28 6.98
CA MET A 123 13.02 5.31 5.97
C MET A 123 13.74 6.54 6.54
N LEU A 124 13.44 6.90 7.79
CA LEU A 124 14.08 8.00 8.49
C LEU A 124 15.50 7.66 8.95
N LEU A 125 15.79 6.37 9.20
CA LEU A 125 17.15 5.92 9.38
C LEU A 125 17.91 6.05 8.05
N PRO A 126 19.04 6.79 8.02
CA PRO A 126 19.89 6.83 6.85
C PRO A 126 20.36 5.41 6.53
N GLY A 127 19.91 4.86 5.41
CA GLY A 127 20.32 3.54 4.96
C GLY A 127 21.84 3.51 4.90
N ALA A 128 22.46 2.62 5.68
CA ALA A 128 23.90 2.41 5.70
C ALA A 128 24.41 2.37 4.26
N ALA A 129 25.16 3.41 3.90
CA ALA A 129 25.57 3.69 2.54
C ALA A 129 26.11 2.42 1.89
N ARG A 130 25.44 1.98 0.83
CA ARG A 130 25.98 1.31 -0.36
C ARG A 130 27.49 1.03 -0.30
N ARG A 131 27.91 0.02 0.45
CA ARG A 131 29.32 -0.40 0.54
C ARG A 131 29.47 -1.81 -0.01
N ARG A 132 29.55 -1.91 -1.33
CA ARG A 132 30.38 -2.87 -2.12
C ARG A 132 30.06 -2.73 -3.60
N ARG A 133 30.71 -1.74 -4.24
CA ARG A 133 31.39 -1.97 -5.51
C ARG A 133 32.78 -2.48 -5.14
N GLY A 134 33.23 -3.53 -5.82
CA GLY A 134 34.46 -4.26 -5.61
C GLY A 134 34.27 -5.63 -6.20
#